data_AF-A0A932XQK7-F1
#
_entry.id   AF-A0A932XQK7-F1
#
_cell.length_a   1.000
_cell.length_b   1.000
_cell.length_c   1.000
_cell.angle_alpha   90.00
_cell.angle_beta   90.00
_cell.angle_gamma   90.00
#
_symmetry.space_group_name_H-M   'P 1'
#
loop_
_entity.id
_entity.type
_entity.pdbx_description
1 polymer ?
#
loop_
_entity_poly.entity_id
_entity_poly.type
_entity_poly.pdbx_seq_one_letter_code
_entity_poly.pdbx_strand_id
1 'polypeptide(L)'
;RYTTYERVEEVPLFVIKKDQRREIYDRKKVLAGIHRACEKRPVPAEIQESIVIELEKMLEEKYEKEVPSTAMGEFVMERLAKVDQVAYVRFASVYRQFKDISHFMKELKTLLAKN
;
A
#
# COMPACT_ATOMS: atom_id res chain seq x y z
N ARG A 1 11.98 47.00 7.10
CA ARG A 1 10.89 46.24 7.75
C ARG A 1 10.82 44.91 7.00
N TYR A 2 11.35 43.83 7.56
CA TYR A 2 11.41 42.51 6.90
C TYR A 2 10.14 41.74 7.25
N THR A 3 9.41 41.28 6.24
CA THR A 3 8.31 40.31 6.39
C THR A 3 8.92 38.91 6.30
N THR A 4 8.98 38.20 7.42
CA THR A 4 9.33 36.78 7.42
C THR A 4 8.20 36.02 6.72
N TYR A 5 8.49 35.42 5.57
CA TYR A 5 7.58 34.43 5.00
C TYR A 5 7.60 33.22 5.93
N GLU A 6 6.53 33.01 6.69
CA GLU A 6 6.25 31.73 7.34
C GLU A 6 6.10 30.68 6.22
N ARG A 7 7.19 30.02 5.83
CA ARG A 7 7.09 28.77 5.10
C ARG A 7 6.54 27.77 6.11
N VAL A 8 5.29 27.38 5.94
CA VAL A 8 4.77 26.16 6.55
C VAL A 8 5.65 25.03 6.01
N GLU A 9 6.61 24.57 6.81
CA GLU A 9 7.37 23.37 6.49
C GLU A 9 6.40 22.20 6.56
N GLU A 10 5.91 21.73 5.40
CA GLU A 10 5.20 20.46 5.33
C GLU A 10 6.16 19.37 5.82
N VAL A 11 5.85 18.82 7.00
CA VAL A 11 6.63 17.72 7.57
C VAL A 11 6.39 16.51 6.68
N PRO A 12 7.43 15.96 6.01
CA PRO A 12 7.24 14.83 5.13
C PRO A 12 6.86 13.57 5.94
N LEU A 13 5.90 12.80 5.43
CA LEU A 13 5.57 11.48 5.98
C LEU A 13 6.67 10.48 5.60
N PHE A 14 7.21 9.80 6.60
CA PHE A 14 8.22 8.76 6.42
C PHE A 14 7.61 7.36 6.48
N VAL A 15 8.06 6.47 5.61
CA VAL A 15 7.74 5.06 5.60
C VAL A 15 8.86 4.27 6.28
N ILE A 16 8.53 3.54 7.33
CA ILE A 16 9.44 2.62 8.03
C ILE A 16 9.38 1.25 7.34
N LYS A 17 10.47 0.89 6.66
CA LYS A 17 10.61 -0.39 5.94
C LYS A 17 10.89 -1.53 6.93
N LYS A 18 10.70 -2.79 6.49
CA LYS A 18 10.89 -3.98 7.36
C LYS A 18 12.33 -4.12 7.90
N ASP A 19 13.30 -3.61 7.16
CA ASP A 19 14.72 -3.50 7.52
C ASP A 19 15.02 -2.28 8.42
N GLN A 20 13.99 -1.62 8.99
CA GLN A 20 14.08 -0.40 9.81
C GLN A 20 14.57 0.84 9.06
N ARG A 21 14.78 0.75 7.75
CA ARG A 21 15.16 1.89 6.93
C ARG A 21 13.99 2.85 6.76
N ARG A 22 14.30 4.15 6.79
CA ARG A 22 13.32 5.23 6.60
C ARG A 22 13.40 5.74 5.17
N GLU A 23 12.27 5.81 4.50
CA GLU A 23 12.13 6.42 3.18
C GLU A 23 11.03 7.48 3.23
N ILE A 24 11.15 8.55 2.45
CA ILE A 24 10.03 9.48 2.28
C ILE A 24 8.91 8.76 1.53
N TYR A 25 7.66 8.95 1.98
CA TYR A 25 6.49 8.44 1.28
C TYR A 25 6.46 8.96 -0.16
N ASP A 26 6.26 8.04 -1.11
CA ASP A 26 6.15 8.36 -2.53
C ASP A 26 4.93 7.65 -3.10
N ARG A 27 3.91 8.44 -3.41
CA ARG A 27 2.66 7.98 -4.02
C ARG A 27 2.91 7.17 -5.29
N LYS A 28 3.87 7.57 -6.13
CA LYS A 28 4.15 6.90 -7.41
C LYS A 28 4.65 5.48 -7.20
N LYS A 29 5.43 5.23 -6.14
CA LYS A 29 5.88 3.86 -5.79
C LYS A 29 4.71 2.97 -5.42
N VAL A 30 3.75 3.48 -4.65
CA VAL A 30 2.56 2.71 -4.24
C VAL A 30 1.71 2.37 -5.47
N LEU A 31 1.40 3.37 -6.28
CA LEU A 31 0.60 3.20 -7.49
C LEU A 31 1.27 2.20 -8.45
N ALA A 32 2.57 2.31 -8.68
CA ALA A 32 3.31 1.37 -9.52
C ALA A 32 3.24 -0.08 -9.00
N GLY A 33 3.27 -0.26 -7.67
CA GLY A 33 3.09 -1.58 -7.05
C GLY A 33 1.69 -2.16 -7.27
N ILE A 34 0.65 -1.34 -7.14
CA ILE A 34 -0.75 -1.72 -7.42
C ILE A 34 -0.92 -2.03 -8.91
N HIS A 35 -0.40 -1.17 -9.78
CA HIS A 35 -0.50 -1.33 -11.23
C HIS A 35 0.10 -2.65 -11.70
N ARG A 36 1.30 -2.98 -11.21
CA ARG A 36 1.96 -4.25 -11.51
C ARG A 36 1.16 -5.46 -11.03
N ALA A 37 0.49 -5.36 -9.89
CA ALA A 37 -0.38 -6.43 -9.40
C ALA A 37 -1.62 -6.62 -10.30
N CYS A 38 -2.20 -5.52 -10.78
CA CYS A 38 -3.39 -5.47 -11.63
C CYS A 38 -3.11 -5.73 -13.13
N GLU A 39 -1.87 -5.98 -13.53
CA GLU A 39 -1.50 -6.14 -14.95
C GLU A 39 -2.30 -7.28 -15.63
N LYS A 40 -2.93 -7.00 -16.78
CA LYS A 40 -3.81 -7.95 -17.52
C LYS A 40 -5.02 -8.44 -16.70
N ARG A 41 -5.46 -7.67 -15.69
CA ARG A 41 -6.70 -7.90 -14.95
C ARG A 41 -7.74 -6.85 -15.36
N PRO A 42 -9.04 -7.16 -15.24
CA PRO A 42 -10.13 -6.21 -15.52
C PRO A 42 -10.29 -5.20 -14.37
N VAL A 43 -9.20 -4.51 -13.98
CA VAL A 43 -9.20 -3.51 -12.91
C VAL A 43 -8.89 -2.14 -13.53
N PRO A 44 -9.89 -1.24 -13.64
CA PRO A 44 -9.70 0.09 -14.21
C PRO A 44 -8.64 0.90 -13.45
N ALA A 45 -7.94 1.79 -14.17
CA ALA A 45 -6.90 2.64 -13.57
C ALA A 45 -7.48 3.56 -12.48
N GLU A 46 -8.72 3.99 -12.63
CA GLU A 46 -9.46 4.82 -11.69
C GLU A 46 -9.62 4.12 -10.33
N ILE A 47 -9.83 2.80 -10.32
CA ILE A 47 -9.91 2.00 -9.10
C ILE A 47 -8.53 1.88 -8.44
N GLN A 48 -7.46 1.76 -9.23
CA GLN A 48 -6.10 1.71 -8.69
C GLN A 48 -5.73 3.03 -8.02
N GLU A 49 -6.07 4.15 -8.66
CA GLU A 49 -5.91 5.50 -8.10
C GLU A 49 -6.77 5.70 -6.86
N SER A 50 -8.02 5.21 -6.85
CA SER A 50 -8.90 5.35 -5.68
C SER A 50 -8.33 4.62 -4.47
N ILE A 51 -7.72 3.45 -4.64
CA ILE A 51 -7.03 2.73 -3.55
C ILE A 51 -5.90 3.57 -2.97
N VAL A 52 -5.13 4.27 -3.81
CA VAL A 52 -4.03 5.14 -3.36
C VAL A 52 -4.57 6.36 -2.61
N ILE A 53 -5.64 6.99 -3.11
CA ILE A 53 -6.28 8.12 -2.44
C ILE A 53 -6.83 7.71 -1.08
N GLU A 54 -7.48 6.55 -0.98
CA GLU A 54 -7.96 6.04 0.30
C GLU A 54 -6.82 5.69 1.26
N LEU A 55 -5.69 5.19 0.73
CA LEU A 55 -4.49 4.97 1.53
C LEU A 55 -4.00 6.29 2.10
N GLU A 56 -3.86 7.35 1.28
CA GLU A 56 -3.40 8.67 1.72
C GLU A 56 -4.29 9.26 2.81
N LYS A 57 -5.61 9.16 2.66
CA LYS A 57 -6.56 9.55 3.72
C LYS A 57 -6.33 8.77 5.01
N MET A 58 -6.17 7.45 4.92
CA MET A 58 -5.88 6.61 6.08
C MET A 58 -4.54 7.00 6.73
N LEU A 59 -3.54 7.37 5.93
CA LEU A 59 -2.25 7.85 6.42
C LEU A 59 -2.41 9.15 7.20
N GLU A 60 -3.10 10.14 6.64
CA GLU A 60 -3.36 11.44 7.27
C GLU A 60 -4.16 11.30 8.58
N GLU A 61 -5.14 10.40 8.62
CA GLU A 61 -6.00 10.19 9.80
C GLU A 61 -5.28 9.47 10.95
N LYS A 62 -4.31 8.59 10.65
CA LYS A 62 -3.72 7.69 11.66
C LYS A 62 -2.25 7.95 11.97
N TYR A 63 -1.54 8.65 11.10
CA TYR A 63 -0.09 8.81 11.20
C TYR A 63 0.32 10.26 10.98
N GLU A 64 1.07 10.82 11.93
CA GLU A 64 1.52 12.21 11.82
C GLU A 64 2.85 12.35 11.05
N LYS A 65 3.82 11.45 11.30
CA LYS A 65 5.20 11.58 10.77
C LYS A 65 5.77 10.29 10.21
N GLU A 66 5.36 9.15 10.75
CA GLU A 66 5.93 7.86 10.39
C GLU A 66 4.85 6.81 10.24
N VAL A 67 4.92 6.04 9.16
CA VAL A 67 4.04 4.91 8.91
C VAL A 67 4.86 3.64 8.69
N PRO A 68 4.52 2.52 9.36
CA PRO A 68 5.08 1.23 8.99
C PRO A 68 4.66 0.84 7.57
N SER A 69 5.63 0.45 6.74
CA SER A 69 5.34 -0.11 5.40
C SER A 69 4.42 -1.32 5.46
N THR A 70 4.32 -1.98 6.62
CA THR A 70 3.42 -3.08 6.84
C THR A 70 1.96 -2.66 6.85
N ALA A 71 1.62 -1.56 7.53
CA ALA A 71 0.28 -1.01 7.58
C ALA A 71 -0.21 -0.61 6.18
N MET A 72 0.66 0.03 5.38
CA MET A 72 0.34 0.37 3.99
C MET A 72 0.07 -0.86 3.13
N GLY A 73 0.93 -1.89 3.24
CA GLY A 73 0.77 -3.13 2.48
C GLY A 73 -0.50 -3.88 2.84
N GLU A 74 -0.86 -3.93 4.13
CA GLU A 74 -2.10 -4.54 4.62
C GLU A 74 -3.34 -3.81 4.12
N PHE A 75 -3.34 -2.49 4.14
CA PHE A 75 -4.42 -1.68 3.60
C PHE A 75 -4.65 -1.96 2.11
N VAL A 76 -3.58 -1.92 1.31
CA VAL A 76 -3.66 -2.18 -0.14
C VAL A 76 -4.12 -3.61 -0.41
N MET A 77 -3.63 -4.58 0.34
CA MET A 77 -4.09 -5.97 0.25
C MET A 77 -5.59 -6.10 0.54
N GLU A 78 -6.10 -5.48 1.60
CA GLU A 78 -7.53 -5.53 1.93
C GLU A 78 -8.39 -4.97 0.80
N ARG A 79 -7.96 -3.86 0.19
CA ARG A 79 -8.67 -3.25 -0.95
C ARG A 79 -8.61 -4.13 -2.20
N LEU A 80 -7.43 -4.64 -2.55
CA LEU A 80 -7.28 -5.53 -3.70
C LEU A 80 -8.08 -6.82 -3.54
N ALA A 81 -8.21 -7.37 -2.33
CA ALA A 81 -9.01 -8.57 -2.08
C ALA A 81 -10.50 -8.38 -2.44
N LYS A 82 -11.02 -7.15 -2.31
CA LYS A 82 -12.41 -6.79 -2.68
C LYS A 82 -12.56 -6.52 -4.17
N VAL A 83 -11.47 -6.14 -4.85
CA VAL A 83 -11.48 -5.74 -6.27
C VAL A 83 -11.17 -6.92 -7.18
N ASP A 84 -10.07 -7.64 -6.94
CA ASP A 84 -9.64 -8.78 -7.75
C ASP A 84 -8.71 -9.72 -6.96
N GLN A 85 -9.12 -10.98 -6.83
CA GLN A 85 -8.39 -11.98 -6.06
C GLN A 85 -6.99 -12.29 -6.63
N VAL A 86 -6.80 -12.20 -7.96
CA VAL A 86 -5.51 -12.48 -8.61
C VAL A 86 -4.54 -11.31 -8.40
N ALA A 87 -5.01 -10.07 -8.50
CA ALA A 87 -4.24 -8.88 -8.17
C ALA A 87 -3.82 -8.89 -6.69
N TYR A 88 -4.74 -9.23 -5.78
CA TYR A 88 -4.43 -9.44 -4.37
C TYR A 88 -3.27 -10.43 -4.19
N VAL A 89 -3.37 -11.61 -4.81
CA VAL A 89 -2.36 -12.67 -4.72
C VAL A 89 -0.98 -12.18 -5.18
N ARG A 90 -0.92 -11.49 -6.32
CA ARG A 90 0.33 -10.97 -6.89
C ARG A 90 0.95 -9.88 -6.02
N PHE A 91 0.12 -9.02 -5.45
CA PHE A 91 0.60 -8.00 -4.52
C PHE A 91 1.12 -8.64 -3.23
N ALA A 92 0.34 -9.56 -2.65
CA ALA A 92 0.70 -10.29 -1.44
C ALA A 92 2.00 -11.09 -1.61
N SER A 93 2.27 -11.64 -2.80
CA SER A 93 3.50 -12.40 -3.04
C SER A 93 4.77 -11.56 -2.91
N VAL A 94 4.72 -10.30 -3.34
CA VAL A 94 5.84 -9.36 -3.16
C VAL A 94 5.90 -8.88 -1.72
N TYR A 95 4.77 -8.49 -1.14
CA TYR A 95 4.72 -7.88 0.19
C TYR A 95 5.06 -8.86 1.31
N ARG A 96 4.48 -10.06 1.32
CA ARG A 96 4.72 -11.07 2.37
C ARG A 96 6.03 -11.83 2.19
N GLN A 97 6.72 -11.65 1.06
CA GLN A 97 7.92 -12.43 0.71
C GLN A 97 7.68 -13.90 1.03
N PHE A 98 6.61 -14.50 0.50
CA PHE A 98 6.31 -15.90 0.79
C PHE A 98 7.53 -16.74 0.45
N LYS A 99 8.25 -17.17 1.48
CA LYS A 99 9.44 -18.01 1.34
C LYS A 99 9.04 -19.44 0.94
N ASP A 100 7.78 -19.79 1.14
CA ASP A 100 7.25 -21.13 0.94
C ASP A 100 5.85 -21.10 0.30
N ILE A 101 5.69 -21.89 -0.77
CA ILE A 101 4.42 -22.11 -1.48
C ILE A 101 3.33 -22.62 -0.54
N SER A 102 3.70 -23.38 0.50
CA SER A 102 2.77 -23.93 1.48
C SER A 102 2.04 -22.83 2.26
N HIS A 103 2.75 -21.75 2.60
CA HIS A 103 2.19 -20.62 3.33
C HIS A 103 1.22 -19.83 2.43
N PHE A 104 1.59 -19.66 1.16
CA PHE A 104 0.74 -19.06 0.14
C PHE A 104 -0.56 -19.86 -0.08
N MET A 105 -0.47 -21.19 -0.18
CA MET A 105 -1.63 -22.07 -0.32
C MET A 105 -2.56 -22.03 0.89
N LYS A 106 -2.01 -21.90 2.11
CA LYS A 106 -2.80 -21.75 3.34
C LYS A 106 -3.55 -20.41 3.37
N GLU A 107 -2.89 -19.33 2.95
CA GLU A 107 -3.50 -18.01 2.83
C GLU A 107 -4.65 -18.03 1.79
N LEU A 108 -4.41 -18.65 0.63
CA LEU A 108 -5.41 -18.85 -0.42
C LEU A 108 -6.62 -19.64 0.08
N LYS A 109 -6.39 -20.75 0.79
CA LYS A 109 -7.49 -21.54 1.38
C LYS A 109 -8.34 -20.72 2.35
N THR A 110 -7.71 -19.89 3.17
CA THR A 110 -8.42 -18.99 4.10
C THR A 110 -9.26 -17.95 3.36
N LEU A 111 -8.77 -17.41 2.26
CA LEU A 111 -9.51 -16.46 1.41
C LEU A 111 -10.70 -17.11 0.71
N LEU A 112 -10.51 -18.32 0.17
CA LEU A 112 -11.59 -19.08 -0.48
C LEU A 112 -12.66 -19.54 0.51
N ALA A 113 -12.29 -19.79 1.78
CA ALA A 113 -13.22 -20.20 2.83
C ALA A 113 -14.02 -19.05 3.47
N LYS A 114 -13.67 -17.79 3.17
CA LYS A 114 -14.35 -16.59 3.70
C LYS A 114 -15.43 -16.01 2.77
N ASN A 115 -15.67 -16.67 1.63
CA ASN A 115 -16.76 -16.34 0.69
C ASN A 115 -17.92 -17.32 0.85
#